data_AF-A0A4R1PMA4-F1
#
_entry.id   AF-A0A4R1PMA4-F1
#
_cell.length_a   1.000
_cell.length_b   1.000
_cell.length_c   1.000
_cell.angle_alpha   90.00
_cell.angle_beta   90.00
_cell.angle_gamma   90.00
#
_symmetry.space_group_name_H-M   'P 1'
#
loop_
_entity.id
_entity.type
_entity.pdbx_description
1 polymer ?
#
loop_
_entity_poly.entity_id
_entity_poly.type
_entity_poly.pdbx_seq_one_letter_code
_entity_poly.pdbx_strand_id
1 'polypeptide(L)'
;MDGGQQLIASYELLLQQSKSMLELARRGDWVALLQEKSCGLVDAERLRQLEARASLGQQEQLRKVELLEQILALDAEIRTHLLARRDELGRLIMNSSRQRELNRTYRPVVGAALVYQAADRFDKGLP
;
A
#
# COMPACT_ATOMS: atom_id res chain seq x y z
N MET A 1 -4.36 -13.61 38.74
CA MET A 1 -5.43 -12.72 38.23
C MET A 1 -4.90 -12.03 36.97
N ASP A 2 -4.28 -12.78 36.06
CA ASP A 2 -3.21 -12.19 35.22
C ASP A 2 -3.55 -12.17 33.73
N GLY A 3 -4.58 -12.93 33.31
CA GLY A 3 -4.97 -13.05 31.91
C GLY A 3 -5.60 -11.78 31.33
N GLY A 4 -6.38 -11.06 32.15
CA GLY A 4 -7.02 -9.80 31.73
C GLY A 4 -6.01 -8.68 31.50
N GLN A 5 -5.07 -8.48 32.44
CA GLN A 5 -3.97 -7.52 32.28
C GLN A 5 -3.05 -7.85 31.09
N GLN A 6 -2.71 -9.13 30.87
CA GLN A 6 -1.91 -9.54 29.70
C GLN A 6 -2.65 -9.28 28.38
N LEU A 7 -3.97 -9.45 28.36
CA LEU A 7 -4.78 -9.11 27.19
C LEU A 7 -4.77 -7.60 26.92
N ILE A 8 -4.95 -6.77 27.94
CA ILE A 8 -4.91 -5.31 27.78
C ILE A 8 -3.53 -4.84 27.29
N ALA A 9 -2.45 -5.36 27.86
CA ALA A 9 -1.09 -5.04 27.40
C ALA A 9 -0.88 -5.41 25.92
N SER A 10 -1.49 -6.50 25.47
CA SER A 10 -1.43 -6.92 24.07
C SER A 10 -2.22 -6.00 23.14
N TYR A 11 -3.39 -5.47 23.55
CA TYR A 11 -4.10 -4.42 22.81
C TYR A 11 -3.34 -3.09 22.79
N GLU A 12 -2.65 -2.73 23.87
CA GLU A 12 -1.81 -1.55 23.92
C GLU A 12 -0.62 -1.66 22.96
N LEU A 13 -0.01 -2.84 22.85
CA LEU A 13 1.02 -3.11 21.85
C LEU A 13 0.49 -2.96 20.42
N LEU A 14 -0.69 -3.52 20.15
CA LEU A 14 -1.35 -3.39 18.84
C LEU A 14 -1.64 -1.92 18.50
N LEU A 15 -2.06 -1.11 19.48
CA LEU A 15 -2.25 0.33 19.31
C LEU A 15 -0.94 1.04 18.95
N GLN A 16 0.19 0.67 19.57
CA GLN A 16 1.50 1.24 19.21
C GLN A 16 1.92 0.85 17.80
N GLN A 17 1.69 -0.39 17.38
CA GLN A 17 1.93 -0.84 16.01
C GLN A 17 1.09 -0.04 15.00
N SER A 18 -0.21 0.16 15.26
CA SER A 18 -1.08 0.98 14.40
C SER A 18 -0.59 2.44 14.31
N LYS A 19 -0.06 3.02 15.40
CA LYS A 19 0.53 4.36 15.38
C LYS A 19 1.81 4.42 14.53
N SER A 20 2.70 3.43 14.66
CA SER A 20 3.90 3.31 13.83
C SER A 20 3.53 3.21 12.34
N MET A 21 2.57 2.33 12.01
CA MET A 21 2.06 2.18 10.64
C MET A 21 1.48 3.49 10.08
N LEU A 22 0.80 4.29 10.90
CA LEU A 22 0.31 5.60 10.47
C LEU A 22 1.45 6.57 10.15
N GLU A 23 2.50 6.60 10.97
CA GLU A 23 3.68 7.43 10.69
C GLU A 23 4.39 7.00 9.41
N LEU A 24 4.48 5.71 9.13
CA LEU A 24 5.00 5.19 7.85
C LEU A 24 4.10 5.60 6.67
N ALA A 25 2.78 5.52 6.83
CA ALA A 25 1.82 5.95 5.82
C ALA A 25 1.94 7.45 5.50
N ARG A 26 2.10 8.29 6.53
CA ARG A 26 2.31 9.74 6.40
C ARG A 26 3.61 10.09 5.70
N ARG A 27 4.67 9.33 5.96
CA ARG A 27 5.99 9.47 5.29
C ARG A 27 6.01 8.90 3.87
N GLY A 28 5.00 8.10 3.52
CA GLY A 28 4.94 7.38 2.26
C GLY A 28 5.93 6.21 2.15
N ASP A 29 6.38 5.68 3.28
CA ASP A 29 7.24 4.49 3.33
C ASP A 29 6.38 3.21 3.27
N TRP A 30 5.91 2.90 2.07
CA TRP A 30 4.99 1.80 1.83
C TRP A 30 5.62 0.43 2.04
N VAL A 31 6.93 0.29 1.82
CA VAL A 31 7.65 -0.98 2.00
C VAL A 31 7.74 -1.32 3.47
N ALA A 32 8.17 -0.37 4.30
CA ALA A 32 8.20 -0.55 5.75
C ALA A 32 6.79 -0.81 6.29
N LEU A 33 5.77 -0.09 5.80
CA LEU A 33 4.37 -0.28 6.21
C LEU A 33 3.87 -1.71 5.94
N LEU A 34 4.20 -2.28 4.78
CA LEU A 34 3.85 -3.65 4.41
C LEU A 34 4.56 -4.69 5.28
N GLN A 35 5.83 -4.46 5.61
CA GLN A 35 6.60 -5.34 6.50
C GLN A 35 6.01 -5.33 7.92
N GLU A 36 5.75 -4.15 8.46
CA GLU A 36 5.19 -4.01 9.82
C GLU A 36 3.79 -4.65 9.92
N LYS A 37 2.93 -4.44 8.90
CA LYS A 37 1.62 -5.09 8.84
C LYS A 37 1.70 -6.62 8.83
N SER A 38 2.71 -7.18 8.15
CA SER A 38 2.89 -8.63 8.04
C SER A 38 3.28 -9.25 9.39
N CYS A 39 4.11 -8.55 10.17
CA CYS A 39 4.45 -8.95 11.54
C CYS A 39 3.23 -8.87 12.47
N GLY A 40 2.43 -7.80 12.38
CA GLY A 40 1.26 -7.60 13.23
C GLY A 40 0.12 -8.63 13.03
N LEU A 41 0.01 -9.25 11.84
CA LEU A 41 -0.98 -10.31 11.60
C LEU A 41 -0.75 -11.56 12.48
N VAL A 42 0.51 -11.88 12.77
CA VAL A 42 0.87 -13.00 13.65
C VAL A 42 0.50 -12.68 15.10
N ASP A 43 0.71 -11.44 15.52
CA ASP A 43 0.37 -10.97 16.86
C ASP A 43 -1.15 -10.93 17.10
N ALA A 44 -1.94 -10.52 16.09
CA ALA A 44 -3.40 -10.49 16.17
C ALA A 44 -4.04 -11.88 16.30
N GLU A 45 -3.49 -12.90 15.64
CA GLU A 45 -3.96 -14.28 15.77
C GLU A 45 -3.69 -14.83 17.18
N ARG A 46 -2.49 -14.57 17.72
CA ARG A 46 -2.15 -14.92 19.11
C ARG A 46 -3.06 -14.18 20.11
N LEU A 47 -3.36 -12.91 19.86
CA LEU A 47 -4.27 -12.10 20.68
C LEU A 47 -5.67 -12.70 20.75
N ARG A 48 -6.23 -13.13 19.60
CA ARG A 48 -7.54 -13.81 19.55
C ARG A 48 -7.60 -15.08 20.40
N GLN A 49 -6.53 -15.87 20.38
CA GLN A 49 -6.46 -17.10 21.17
C GLN A 49 -6.37 -16.83 22.68
N LEU A 50 -5.69 -15.76 23.08
CA LEU A 50 -5.63 -15.31 24.46
C LEU A 50 -6.98 -14.77 24.93
N GLU A 51 -7.65 -13.98 24.10
CA GLU A 51 -8.97 -13.42 24.36
C GLU A 51 -10.02 -14.52 24.61
N ALA A 52 -10.02 -15.57 23.78
CA ALA A 52 -10.96 -16.69 23.91
C ALA A 52 -10.84 -17.46 25.23
N ARG A 53 -9.71 -17.32 25.94
CA ARG A 53 -9.41 -18.02 27.21
C ARG A 53 -9.44 -17.08 28.41
N ALA A 54 -9.48 -15.77 28.20
CA ALA A 54 -9.43 -14.77 29.24
C ALA A 54 -10.85 -14.42 29.73
N SER A 55 -11.02 -14.34 31.05
CA SER A 55 -12.22 -13.76 31.66
C SER A 55 -11.88 -12.34 32.09
N LEU A 56 -12.52 -11.35 31.47
CA LEU A 56 -12.26 -9.93 31.73
C LEU A 56 -13.23 -9.39 32.77
N GLY A 57 -12.71 -8.62 33.72
CA GLY A 57 -13.53 -7.77 34.58
C GLY A 57 -14.13 -6.59 33.80
N GLN A 58 -15.13 -5.93 34.40
CA GLN A 58 -15.84 -4.81 33.76
C GLN A 58 -14.91 -3.64 33.36
N GLN A 59 -13.91 -3.32 34.19
CA GLN A 59 -12.94 -2.26 33.90
C GLN A 59 -12.02 -2.63 32.72
N GLU A 60 -11.58 -3.87 32.65
CA GLU A 60 -10.73 -4.36 31.54
C GLU A 60 -11.53 -4.38 30.23
N GLN A 61 -12.80 -4.74 30.30
CA GLN A 61 -13.67 -4.72 29.13
C GLN A 61 -13.90 -3.31 28.59
N LEU A 62 -14.13 -2.31 29.46
CA LEU A 62 -14.21 -0.91 29.08
C LEU A 62 -12.90 -0.43 28.44
N ARG A 63 -11.76 -0.71 29.09
CA ARG A 63 -10.44 -0.33 28.57
C ARG A 63 -10.15 -0.91 27.20
N LYS A 64 -10.52 -2.17 26.98
CA LYS A 64 -10.39 -2.83 25.69
C LYS A 64 -11.22 -2.14 24.60
N VAL A 65 -12.45 -1.73 24.89
CA VAL A 65 -13.29 -1.00 23.93
C VAL A 65 -12.64 0.32 23.53
N GLU A 66 -12.13 1.09 24.49
CA GLU A 66 -11.39 2.34 24.21
C GLU A 66 -10.17 2.13 23.31
N LEU A 67 -9.42 1.04 23.53
CA LEU A 67 -8.25 0.70 22.71
C LEU A 67 -8.65 0.32 21.29
N LEU A 68 -9.72 -0.46 21.13
CA LEU A 68 -10.25 -0.85 19.83
C LEU A 68 -10.76 0.35 19.02
N GLU A 69 -11.47 1.29 19.65
CA GLU A 69 -11.93 2.51 18.99
C GLU A 69 -10.75 3.32 18.44
N GLN A 70 -9.67 3.47 19.22
CA GLN A 70 -8.46 4.15 18.78
C GLN A 70 -7.77 3.42 17.62
N ILE A 71 -7.63 2.09 17.70
CA ILE A 71 -7.04 1.29 16.62
C ILE A 71 -7.84 1.44 15.33
N LEU A 72 -9.17 1.36 15.41
CA LEU A 72 -10.04 1.51 14.24
C LEU A 72 -9.98 2.90 13.61
N ALA A 73 -9.85 3.95 14.43
CA ALA A 73 -9.65 5.30 13.93
C ALA A 73 -8.31 5.44 13.17
N LEU A 74 -7.22 4.89 13.72
CA LEU A 74 -5.91 4.86 13.05
C LEU A 74 -5.97 4.08 11.74
N ASP A 75 -6.63 2.92 11.72
CA ASP A 75 -6.81 2.12 10.52
C ASP A 75 -7.56 2.87 9.42
N ALA A 76 -8.58 3.66 9.77
CA ALA A 76 -9.31 4.49 8.82
C ALA A 76 -8.43 5.58 8.21
N GLU A 77 -7.58 6.20 9.02
CA GLU A 77 -6.61 7.21 8.56
C GLU A 77 -5.56 6.58 7.62
N ILE A 78 -4.99 5.43 7.99
CA ILE A 78 -4.05 4.68 7.15
C ILE A 78 -4.67 4.34 5.79
N ARG A 79 -5.93 3.88 5.77
CA ARG A 79 -6.66 3.58 4.52
C ARG A 79 -6.82 4.83 3.66
N THR A 80 -7.06 5.98 4.26
CA THR A 80 -7.18 7.26 3.53
C THR A 80 -5.87 7.60 2.82
N HIS A 81 -4.73 7.43 3.49
CA HIS A 81 -3.41 7.61 2.88
C HIS A 81 -3.14 6.61 1.74
N LEU A 82 -3.51 5.35 1.92
CA LEU A 82 -3.35 4.31 0.90
C LEU A 82 -4.20 4.60 -0.36
N LEU A 83 -5.45 5.05 -0.18
CA LEU A 83 -6.33 5.42 -1.30
C LEU A 83 -5.77 6.63 -2.06
N ALA A 84 -5.34 7.68 -1.36
CA ALA A 84 -4.73 8.85 -2.00
C ALA A 84 -3.49 8.48 -2.82
N ARG A 85 -2.63 7.58 -2.28
CA ARG A 85 -1.45 7.09 -3.01
C ARG A 85 -1.83 6.29 -4.25
N ARG A 86 -2.82 5.40 -4.15
CA ARG A 86 -3.33 4.63 -5.29
C ARG A 86 -3.83 5.55 -6.40
N ASP A 87 -4.59 6.57 -6.03
CA ASP A 87 -5.18 7.50 -7.00
C ASP A 87 -4.08 8.32 -7.70
N GLU A 88 -3.04 8.75 -6.97
CA GLU A 88 -1.88 9.42 -7.56
C GLU A 88 -1.09 8.50 -8.52
N LEU A 89 -0.86 7.24 -8.14
CA LEU A 89 -0.21 6.26 -9.03
C LEU A 89 -1.04 6.02 -10.29
N GLY A 90 -2.37 5.93 -10.17
CA GLY A 90 -3.28 5.84 -11.30
C GLY A 90 -3.14 7.03 -12.25
N ARG A 91 -3.09 8.25 -11.72
CA ARG A 91 -2.88 9.48 -12.50
C ARG A 91 -1.53 9.49 -13.23
N LEU A 92 -0.45 9.08 -12.56
CA LEU A 92 0.89 9.00 -13.16
C LEU A 92 0.95 7.98 -14.31
N ILE A 93 0.33 6.82 -14.13
CA ILE A 93 0.25 5.79 -15.19
C ILE A 93 -0.53 6.32 -16.39
N MET A 94 -1.68 6.96 -16.18
CA MET A 94 -2.48 7.55 -17.25
C MET A 94 -1.71 8.61 -18.04
N ASN A 95 -1.02 9.51 -17.34
CA ASN A 95 -0.19 10.55 -17.97
C ASN A 95 0.96 9.93 -18.79
N SER A 96 1.65 8.92 -18.25
CA SER A 96 2.74 8.23 -18.95
C SER A 96 2.27 7.51 -20.23
N SER A 97 1.05 6.96 -20.22
CA SER A 97 0.46 6.29 -21.37
C SER A 97 0.12 7.29 -22.47
N ARG A 98 -0.49 8.43 -22.09
CA ARG A 98 -0.79 9.53 -23.02
C ARG A 98 0.49 10.12 -23.64
N GLN A 99 1.55 10.28 -22.84
CA GLN A 99 2.84 10.76 -23.35
C GLN A 99 3.49 9.77 -24.33
N ARG A 100 3.40 8.46 -24.08
CA ARG A 100 3.85 7.43 -25.02
C ARG A 100 3.04 7.43 -26.32
N GLU A 101 1.72 7.62 -26.24
CA GLU A 101 0.85 7.74 -27.40
C GLU A 101 1.20 8.97 -28.25
N LEU A 102 1.36 10.15 -27.62
CA LEU A 102 1.80 11.37 -28.32
C LEU A 102 3.19 11.18 -28.96
N ASN A 103 4.15 10.62 -28.23
CA ASN A 103 5.48 10.33 -28.77
C ASN A 103 5.44 9.34 -29.94
N ARG A 104 4.48 8.40 -29.96
CA ARG A 104 4.29 7.46 -31.07
C ARG A 104 3.68 8.14 -32.29
N THR A 105 2.66 8.97 -32.08
CA THR A 105 1.96 9.69 -33.16
C THR A 105 2.80 10.79 -33.78
N TYR A 106 3.60 11.48 -32.96
CA TYR A 106 4.50 12.55 -33.40
C TYR A 106 5.94 12.08 -33.66
N ARG A 107 6.20 10.76 -33.62
CA ARG A 107 7.51 10.24 -34.02
C ARG A 107 7.75 10.66 -35.47
N PRO A 108 8.82 11.40 -35.78
CA PRO A 108 9.05 11.88 -37.13
C PRO A 108 9.04 10.69 -38.09
N VAL A 109 8.34 10.84 -39.21
CA VAL A 109 8.31 9.91 -40.36
C VAL A 109 9.71 9.74 -41.01
N VAL A 110 10.79 10.14 -40.33
CA VAL A 110 12.18 9.93 -40.76
C VAL A 110 12.49 8.44 -40.90
N GLY A 111 11.84 7.56 -40.13
CA GLY A 111 12.01 6.10 -40.26
C GLY A 111 11.33 5.49 -41.49
N ALA A 112 10.15 5.96 -41.89
CA ALA A 112 9.44 5.41 -43.05
C ALA A 112 10.00 5.95 -44.38
N ALA A 113 10.45 7.21 -44.40
CA ALA A 113 11.12 7.80 -45.56
C ALA A 113 12.49 7.15 -45.85
N LEU A 114 13.26 6.79 -44.81
CA LEU A 114 14.53 6.06 -44.97
C LEU A 114 14.32 4.62 -45.45
N VAL A 115 13.25 3.95 -45.03
CA VAL A 115 12.92 2.59 -45.50
C VAL A 115 12.45 2.60 -46.95
N TYR A 116 11.70 3.62 -47.38
CA TYR A 116 11.30 3.78 -48.78
C TYR A 116 12.52 4.04 -49.69
N GLN A 117 13.46 4.89 -49.26
CA GLN A 117 14.69 5.15 -50.01
C GLN A 117 15.67 3.97 -50.07
N ALA A 118 15.66 3.09 -49.07
CA ALA A 118 16.46 1.86 -49.08
C ALA A 118 15.92 0.83 -50.08
N ALA A 119 14.58 0.70 -50.19
CA ALA A 119 13.94 -0.20 -51.15
C ALA A 119 14.16 0.26 -52.61
N ASP A 120 14.07 1.56 -52.88
CA ASP A 120 14.28 2.11 -54.24
C ASP A 120 15.72 1.99 -54.76
N ARG A 121 16.71 1.79 -53.87
CA ARG A 121 18.11 1.56 -54.29
C ARG A 121 18.38 0.12 -54.73
N PHE A 122 17.56 -0.85 -54.30
CA PHE A 122 17.75 -2.26 -54.66
C PHE A 122 17.13 -2.63 -56.02
N ASP A 123 16.28 -1.78 -56.60
CA ASP A 123 15.61 -2.05 -57.88
C ASP A 123 16.35 -1.50 -59.12
N LYS A 124 17.43 -0.74 -58.94
CA LYS A 124 18.18 -0.11 -60.07
C LYS A 124 19.53 -0.75 -60.40
N GLY A 125 19.64 -2.07 -60.28
CA GLY A 125 20.89 -2.79 -60.53
C GLY A 125 20.74 -4.14 -61.25
N LEU A 126 20.11 -4.17 -62.43
CA LEU A 126 20.36 -5.18 -63.46
C LEU A 126 20.53 -4.42 -64.79
N PRO A 127 21.69 -4.52 -65.45
CA PRO A 127 21.91 -5.63 -66.39
C PRO A 127 23.28 -6.32 -66.26
#